data_AF-A0A662HHT9-F1
#
_entry.id   AF-A0A662HHT9-F1
#
_cell.length_a   1.000
_cell.length_b   1.000
_cell.length_c   1.000
_cell.angle_alpha   90.00
_cell.angle_beta   90.00
_cell.angle_gamma   90.00
#
_symmetry.space_group_name_H-M   'P 1'
#
loop_
_entity.id
_entity.type
_entity.pdbx_description
1 polymer ?
#
loop_
_entity_poly.entity_id
_entity_poly.type
_entity_poly.pdbx_seq_one_letter_code
_entity_poly.pdbx_strand_id
1 'polypeptide(L)'
;TALYIAPALIGLVPMPAGAVVSASMVKDIARKTNLTPEEAAFLNYWFRHIIEYSWPIYQGIILTGIVFSISIVDTIKTLCPMTAINALIGLAIGYYIFKKKPLKKKFIVKKNSSLKQILEKFTYSTWPIFLIIALILVLKIDASIAFPTSLIMLIITGDFKAGDVTKILRKALDPKIVFLPIATMFYKAIVEYTNLAYQIFDLLLESRIPEYFILSILPFIVGFTTGISFAFVGITFPLLVPIIGQGSIDSGALILSYVSGMAGVLLSPMHLCLVLSIDYFGAKLPETYNLVLFAVLASMVSAFTIYLSL
;
A
#
# COMPACT_ATOMS: atom_id res chain seq x y z
N THR A 1 20.15 -6.70 0.74
CA THR A 1 19.80 -5.37 0.19
C THR A 1 18.91 -5.46 -1.03
N ALA A 2 19.33 -6.09 -2.14
CA ALA A 2 18.48 -6.20 -3.34
C ALA A 2 17.13 -6.91 -3.09
N LEU A 3 17.10 -7.91 -2.21
CA LEU A 3 15.88 -8.61 -1.74
C LEU A 3 14.84 -7.69 -1.07
N TYR A 4 15.25 -6.51 -0.60
CA TYR A 4 14.39 -5.54 0.07
C TYR A 4 14.05 -4.38 -0.88
N ILE A 5 15.05 -3.89 -1.61
CA ILE A 5 14.90 -2.72 -2.48
C ILE A 5 14.08 -3.05 -3.73
N ALA A 6 14.30 -4.19 -4.38
CA ALA A 6 13.61 -4.48 -5.63
C ALA A 6 12.08 -4.59 -5.44
N PRO A 7 11.56 -5.32 -4.43
CA PRO A 7 10.12 -5.31 -4.16
C PRO A 7 9.58 -3.93 -3.78
N ALA A 8 10.30 -3.17 -2.97
CA ALA A 8 9.91 -1.80 -2.61
C ALA A 8 9.85 -0.87 -3.84
N LEU A 9 10.81 -0.94 -4.76
CA LEU A 9 10.80 -0.16 -6.00
C LEU A 9 9.61 -0.52 -6.89
N ILE A 10 9.28 -1.81 -7.01
CA ILE A 10 8.07 -2.23 -7.73
C ILE A 10 6.80 -1.77 -7.01
N GLY A 11 6.83 -1.73 -5.68
CA GLY A 11 5.78 -1.13 -4.84
C GLY A 11 5.60 0.37 -5.01
N LEU A 12 6.50 1.08 -5.71
CA LEU A 12 6.25 2.49 -6.08
C LEU A 12 5.18 2.61 -7.16
N VAL A 13 4.83 1.51 -7.85
CA VAL A 13 3.89 1.52 -8.97
C VAL A 13 2.66 0.69 -8.59
N PRO A 14 1.49 1.32 -8.41
CA PRO A 14 0.26 0.60 -8.12
C PRO A 14 -0.12 -0.22 -9.35
N MET A 15 0.01 -1.54 -9.24
CA MET A 15 -0.39 -2.47 -10.29
C MET A 15 -0.90 -3.79 -9.71
N PRO A 16 -1.95 -4.39 -10.31
CA PRO A 16 -2.34 -5.73 -9.96
C PRO A 16 -1.21 -6.70 -10.32
N ALA A 17 -1.03 -7.75 -9.51
CA ALA A 17 -0.06 -8.81 -9.76
C ALA A 17 1.43 -8.40 -9.87
N GLY A 18 1.81 -7.20 -9.43
CA GLY A 18 3.20 -6.71 -9.50
C GLY A 18 4.22 -7.57 -8.72
N ALA A 19 3.76 -8.42 -7.81
CA ALA A 19 4.62 -9.31 -7.03
C ALA A 19 5.42 -10.31 -7.87
N VAL A 20 4.91 -10.74 -9.03
CA VAL A 20 5.64 -11.63 -9.94
C VAL A 20 6.86 -10.91 -10.55
N VAL A 21 6.68 -9.63 -10.88
CA VAL A 21 7.76 -8.79 -11.44
C VAL A 21 8.88 -8.67 -10.42
N SER A 22 8.57 -8.27 -9.19
CA SER A 22 9.58 -8.15 -8.12
C SER A 22 10.20 -9.50 -7.76
N ALA A 23 9.41 -10.57 -7.74
CA ALA A 23 9.89 -11.92 -7.45
C ALA A 23 10.93 -12.38 -8.49
N SER A 24 10.68 -12.09 -9.77
CA SER A 24 11.61 -12.43 -10.85
C SER A 24 12.96 -11.72 -10.74
N MET A 25 12.98 -10.51 -10.21
CA MET A 25 14.21 -9.73 -10.01
C MET A 25 15.07 -10.26 -8.87
N VAL A 26 14.47 -10.94 -7.89
CA VAL A 26 15.17 -11.39 -6.67
C VAL A 26 15.36 -12.90 -6.60
N LYS A 27 14.78 -13.68 -7.54
CA LYS A 27 14.83 -15.16 -7.55
C LYS A 27 16.24 -15.73 -7.41
N ASP A 28 17.17 -15.27 -8.25
CA ASP A 28 18.56 -15.75 -8.22
C ASP A 28 19.27 -15.39 -6.92
N ILE A 29 18.92 -14.23 -6.35
CA ILE A 29 19.50 -13.75 -5.10
C ILE A 29 18.96 -14.57 -3.94
N ALA A 30 17.66 -14.85 -3.91
CA ALA A 30 17.02 -15.71 -2.92
C ALA A 30 17.66 -17.11 -2.90
N ARG A 31 17.85 -17.72 -4.08
CA ARG A 31 18.55 -19.00 -4.22
C ARG A 31 20.00 -18.94 -3.74
N LYS A 32 20.76 -17.91 -4.14
CA LYS A 32 22.17 -17.74 -3.74
C LYS A 32 22.35 -17.47 -2.25
N THR A 33 21.35 -16.87 -1.60
CA THR A 33 21.35 -16.57 -0.16
C THR A 33 20.72 -17.70 0.67
N ASN A 34 20.37 -18.83 0.03
CA ASN A 34 19.82 -20.02 0.68
C ASN A 34 18.54 -19.73 1.48
N LEU A 35 17.73 -18.77 1.02
CA LEU A 35 16.39 -18.53 1.56
C LEU A 35 15.49 -19.74 1.24
N THR A 36 14.61 -20.09 2.17
CA THR A 36 13.51 -21.00 1.85
C THR A 36 12.51 -20.28 0.94
N PRO A 37 11.70 -21.02 0.16
CA PRO A 37 10.62 -20.44 -0.61
C PRO A 37 9.73 -19.47 0.18
N GLU A 38 9.40 -19.82 1.43
CA GLU A 38 8.53 -19.07 2.33
C GLU A 38 9.16 -17.73 2.74
N GLU A 39 10.46 -17.74 3.08
CA GLU A 39 11.20 -16.53 3.42
C GLU A 39 11.32 -15.59 2.21
N ALA A 40 11.56 -16.14 1.01
CA ALA A 40 11.64 -15.36 -0.22
C ALA A 40 10.28 -14.76 -0.59
N ALA A 41 9.20 -15.55 -0.47
CA ALA A 41 7.83 -15.10 -0.70
C ALA A 41 7.43 -13.99 0.30
N PHE A 42 7.72 -14.18 1.59
CA PHE A 42 7.48 -13.16 2.62
C PHE A 42 8.22 -11.86 2.33
N LEU A 43 9.54 -11.92 2.08
CA LEU A 43 10.33 -10.71 1.82
C LEU A 43 9.85 -9.97 0.56
N ASN A 44 9.53 -10.71 -0.51
CA ASN A 44 8.97 -10.11 -1.72
C ASN A 44 7.61 -9.45 -1.45
N TYR A 45 6.73 -10.16 -0.75
CA TYR A 45 5.39 -9.69 -0.46
C TYR A 45 5.40 -8.47 0.47
N TRP A 46 6.09 -8.54 1.60
CA TRP A 46 6.10 -7.49 2.61
C TRP A 46 6.69 -6.18 2.07
N PHE A 47 7.92 -6.23 1.53
CA PHE A 47 8.61 -5.04 1.04
C PHE A 47 7.93 -4.39 -0.16
N ARG A 48 7.09 -5.12 -0.90
CA ARG A 48 6.25 -4.54 -1.95
C ARG A 48 5.19 -3.59 -1.38
N HIS A 49 4.64 -3.89 -0.20
CA HIS A 49 3.48 -3.17 0.33
C HIS A 49 3.82 -2.08 1.35
N ILE A 50 5.07 -1.97 1.80
CA ILE A 50 5.45 -0.93 2.79
C ILE A 50 5.21 0.48 2.28
N ILE A 51 5.30 0.70 0.97
CA ILE A 51 5.16 2.02 0.34
C ILE A 51 3.70 2.46 0.23
N GLU A 52 2.75 1.51 0.21
CA GLU A 52 1.32 1.83 0.00
C GLU A 52 0.74 2.74 1.08
N TYR A 53 1.36 2.73 2.27
CA TYR A 53 0.97 3.56 3.41
C TYR A 53 1.16 5.06 3.18
N SER A 54 2.08 5.48 2.30
CA SER A 54 2.45 6.91 2.23
C SER A 54 2.72 7.41 0.83
N TRP A 55 2.32 6.67 -0.19
CA TRP A 55 2.67 7.01 -1.57
C TRP A 55 1.48 7.68 -2.29
N PRO A 56 1.66 8.90 -2.85
CA PRO A 56 0.56 9.77 -3.26
C PRO A 56 -0.30 9.22 -4.39
N ILE A 57 0.23 8.26 -5.16
CA ILE A 57 -0.48 7.67 -6.30
C ILE A 57 -1.30 6.43 -5.93
N TYR A 58 -1.24 5.97 -4.68
CA TYR A 58 -2.08 4.87 -4.22
C TYR A 58 -3.51 5.36 -3.99
N GLN A 59 -4.48 4.65 -4.58
CA GLN A 59 -5.89 5.00 -4.50
C GLN A 59 -6.41 5.07 -3.06
N GLY A 60 -5.89 4.23 -2.15
CA GLY A 60 -6.24 4.30 -0.72
C GLY A 60 -5.88 5.66 -0.09
N ILE A 61 -4.71 6.24 -0.45
CA ILE A 61 -4.28 7.55 0.03
C ILE A 61 -5.15 8.66 -0.54
N ILE A 62 -5.43 8.61 -1.84
CA ILE A 62 -6.27 9.59 -2.52
C ILE A 62 -7.69 9.59 -1.94
N LEU A 63 -8.31 8.40 -1.79
CA LEU A 63 -9.64 8.28 -1.22
C LEU A 63 -9.70 8.70 0.24
N THR A 64 -8.65 8.45 1.03
CA THR A 64 -8.57 8.93 2.42
C THR A 64 -8.67 10.45 2.48
N GLY A 65 -7.90 11.15 1.63
CA GLY A 65 -7.95 12.61 1.52
C GLY A 65 -9.34 13.13 1.11
N ILE A 66 -9.97 12.46 0.13
CA ILE A 66 -11.31 12.84 -0.34
C ILE A 66 -12.37 12.63 0.76
N VAL A 67 -12.38 11.46 1.42
CA VAL A 67 -13.39 11.12 2.43
C VAL A 67 -13.29 12.05 3.64
N PHE A 68 -12.09 12.25 4.19
CA PHE A 68 -11.91 13.12 5.36
C PHE A 68 -11.74 14.60 5.00
N SER A 69 -11.82 14.96 3.71
CA SER A 69 -11.66 16.35 3.24
C SER A 69 -10.33 16.98 3.68
N ILE A 70 -9.25 16.20 3.63
CA ILE A 70 -7.88 16.63 3.95
C ILE A 70 -6.98 16.53 2.71
N SER A 71 -5.86 17.25 2.71
CA SER A 71 -4.91 17.19 1.60
C SER A 71 -4.21 15.83 1.53
N ILE A 72 -3.80 15.42 0.32
CA ILE A 72 -2.97 14.20 0.13
C ILE A 72 -1.66 14.34 0.92
N VAL A 73 -1.09 15.54 0.99
CA VAL A 73 0.15 15.81 1.73
C VAL A 73 -0.04 15.53 3.22
N ASP A 74 -1.15 15.93 3.82
CA ASP A 74 -1.40 15.72 5.24
C ASP A 74 -1.76 14.26 5.55
N THR A 75 -2.47 13.59 4.62
CA THR A 75 -2.67 12.14 4.68
C THR A 75 -1.33 11.41 4.70
N ILE A 76 -0.41 11.77 3.79
CA ILE A 76 0.92 11.16 3.70
C ILE A 76 1.74 11.46 4.94
N LYS A 77 1.76 12.70 5.45
CA LYS A 77 2.49 13.03 6.67
C LYS A 77 2.02 12.19 7.85
N THR A 78 0.71 11.96 7.95
CA THR A 78 0.11 11.16 9.02
C THR A 78 0.50 9.69 8.92
N LEU A 79 0.51 9.12 7.71
CA LEU A 79 0.76 7.68 7.50
C LEU A 79 2.22 7.31 7.20
N CYS A 80 3.07 8.27 6.81
CA CYS A 80 4.50 8.07 6.52
C CYS A 80 5.29 7.39 7.65
N PRO A 81 5.06 7.69 8.94
CA PRO A 81 5.69 6.94 10.03
C PRO A 81 5.46 5.42 9.93
N MET A 82 4.28 4.99 9.47
CA MET A 82 3.98 3.57 9.29
C MET A 82 4.74 2.94 8.14
N THR A 83 5.06 3.67 7.06
CA THR A 83 5.97 3.19 6.01
C THR A 83 7.34 2.85 6.61
N ALA A 84 7.89 3.74 7.43
CA ALA A 84 9.18 3.53 8.09
C ALA A 84 9.14 2.36 9.09
N ILE A 85 8.11 2.30 9.94
CA ILE A 85 7.91 1.23 10.92
C ILE A 85 7.79 -0.13 10.22
N ASN A 86 6.97 -0.24 9.17
CA ASN A 86 6.82 -1.49 8.43
C ASN A 86 8.09 -1.90 7.68
N ALA A 87 8.88 -0.94 7.18
CA ALA A 87 10.20 -1.21 6.64
C ALA A 87 11.14 -1.79 7.71
N LEU A 88 11.16 -1.20 8.92
CA LEU A 88 11.95 -1.67 10.04
C LEU A 88 11.53 -3.08 10.51
N ILE A 89 10.23 -3.35 10.60
CA ILE A 89 9.69 -4.69 10.91
C ILE A 89 10.19 -5.71 9.88
N GLY A 90 10.06 -5.40 8.59
CA GLY A 90 10.54 -6.26 7.51
C GLY A 90 12.05 -6.49 7.56
N LEU A 91 12.83 -5.45 7.88
CA LEU A 91 14.29 -5.54 8.04
C LEU A 91 14.68 -6.36 9.26
N ALA A 92 13.97 -6.24 10.39
CA ALA A 92 14.21 -7.00 11.61
C ALA A 92 13.94 -8.49 11.39
N ILE A 93 12.82 -8.84 10.74
CA ILE A 93 12.50 -10.22 10.37
C ILE A 93 13.54 -10.76 9.38
N GLY A 94 13.89 -9.97 8.35
CA GLY A 94 14.95 -10.31 7.41
C GLY A 94 16.30 -10.56 8.10
N TYR A 95 16.69 -9.72 9.04
CA TYR A 95 17.91 -9.90 9.83
C TYR A 95 17.89 -11.21 10.62
N TYR A 96 16.77 -11.54 11.27
CA TYR A 96 16.62 -12.80 12.00
C TYR A 96 16.71 -14.04 11.09
N ILE A 97 16.09 -13.97 9.91
CA ILE A 97 16.20 -15.01 8.86
C ILE A 97 17.66 -15.24 8.48
N PHE A 98 18.42 -14.17 8.22
CA PHE A 98 19.82 -14.29 7.80
C PHE A 98 20.76 -14.69 8.95
N LYS A 99 20.49 -14.30 10.19
CA LYS A 99 21.28 -14.69 11.37
C LYS A 99 21.29 -16.20 11.59
N LYS A 100 20.19 -16.88 11.27
CA LYS A 100 20.06 -18.35 11.41
C LYS A 100 20.78 -19.14 10.33
N LYS A 101 21.22 -18.50 9.25
CA LYS A 101 21.82 -19.19 8.11
C LYS A 101 23.34 -19.08 8.17
N PRO A 102 24.08 -20.19 7.93
CA PRO A 102 25.53 -20.11 7.84
C PRO A 102 25.89 -19.16 6.70
N LEU A 103 26.62 -18.09 7.03
CA LEU A 103 27.21 -17.18 6.05
C LEU A 103 28.14 -17.98 5.15
N LYS A 104 27.66 -18.48 4.00
CA LYS A 104 28.59 -18.87 2.94
C LYS A 104 29.36 -17.61 2.55
N LYS A 105 30.69 -17.76 2.38
CA LYS A 105 31.69 -16.71 2.02
C LYS A 105 31.04 -15.53 1.29
N LYS A 106 31.42 -14.28 1.66
CA LYS A 106 31.10 -13.04 0.93
C LYS A 106 31.14 -13.30 -0.57
N PHE A 107 30.00 -13.60 -1.16
CA PHE A 107 29.93 -13.85 -2.59
C PHE A 107 29.90 -12.47 -3.22
N ILE A 108 31.01 -12.12 -3.85
CA ILE A 108 31.09 -10.97 -4.74
C ILE A 108 30.11 -11.30 -5.87
N VAL A 109 28.92 -10.74 -5.82
CA VAL A 109 28.01 -10.75 -6.95
C VAL A 109 28.76 -10.07 -8.09
N LYS A 110 29.12 -10.82 -9.13
CA LYS A 110 29.67 -10.25 -10.36
C LYS A 110 28.67 -9.18 -10.81
N LYS A 111 29.10 -7.92 -10.84
CA LYS A 111 28.33 -6.72 -11.18
C LYS A 111 27.97 -6.74 -12.68
N ASN A 112 27.25 -7.75 -13.14
CA ASN A 112 26.91 -7.91 -14.57
C ASN A 112 25.83 -6.94 -15.04
N SER A 113 25.16 -6.26 -14.11
CA SER A 113 24.44 -5.02 -14.35
C SER A 113 24.70 -4.12 -13.15
N SER A 114 25.36 -2.99 -13.36
CA SER A 114 25.59 -2.03 -12.29
C SER A 114 24.23 -1.63 -11.72
N LEU A 115 24.04 -1.60 -10.39
CA LEU A 115 22.86 -0.97 -9.76
C LEU A 115 22.56 0.40 -10.40
N LYS A 116 23.61 1.11 -10.85
CA LYS A 116 23.52 2.34 -11.64
C LYS A 116 22.73 2.16 -12.95
N GLN A 117 22.96 1.10 -13.73
CA GLN A 117 22.23 0.84 -14.99
C GLN A 117 20.77 0.47 -14.74
N ILE A 118 20.48 -0.28 -13.67
CA ILE A 118 19.10 -0.61 -13.28
C ILE A 118 18.38 0.66 -12.83
N LEU A 119 19.02 1.47 -11.98
CA LEU A 119 18.49 2.74 -11.52
C LEU A 119 18.29 3.71 -12.68
N GLU A 120 19.26 3.84 -13.59
CA GLU A 120 19.20 4.73 -14.76
C GLU A 120 18.06 4.34 -15.70
N LYS A 121 17.91 3.04 -15.99
CA LYS A 121 16.80 2.54 -16.81
C LYS A 121 15.46 2.69 -16.11
N PHE A 122 15.38 2.45 -14.80
CA PHE A 122 14.16 2.67 -14.01
C PHE A 122 13.79 4.15 -13.96
N THR A 123 14.74 5.05 -13.70
CA THR A 123 14.49 6.49 -13.68
C THR A 123 14.02 7.00 -15.03
N TYR A 124 14.62 6.54 -16.13
CA TYR A 124 14.21 6.93 -17.47
C TYR A 124 12.83 6.37 -17.84
N SER A 125 12.47 5.17 -17.39
CA SER A 125 11.15 4.59 -17.65
C SER A 125 10.05 5.07 -16.68
N THR A 126 10.42 5.70 -15.56
CA THR A 126 9.49 6.04 -14.47
C THR A 126 9.48 7.55 -14.14
N TRP A 127 10.13 8.38 -14.96
CA TRP A 127 10.15 9.84 -14.79
C TRP A 127 8.76 10.51 -14.66
N PRO A 128 7.66 10.04 -15.32
CA PRO A 128 6.35 10.66 -15.13
C PRO A 128 5.82 10.46 -13.70
N ILE A 129 6.11 9.32 -13.09
CA ILE A 129 5.72 9.07 -11.70
C ILE A 129 6.45 10.04 -10.77
N PHE A 130 7.75 10.25 -10.99
CA PHE A 130 8.52 11.24 -10.25
C PHE A 130 8.01 12.67 -10.47
N LEU A 131 7.54 13.00 -11.67
CA LEU A 131 6.89 14.28 -11.95
C LEU A 131 5.60 14.44 -11.13
N ILE A 132 4.71 13.45 -11.11
CA ILE A 132 3.48 13.49 -10.29
C ILE A 132 3.84 13.73 -8.81
N ILE A 133 4.85 13.01 -8.31
CA ILE A 133 5.29 13.14 -6.92
C ILE A 133 5.84 14.54 -6.64
N ALA A 134 6.66 15.09 -7.53
CA ALA A 134 7.18 16.45 -7.37
C ALA A 134 6.06 17.49 -7.38
N LEU A 135 5.10 17.37 -8.30
CA LEU A 135 3.94 18.26 -8.37
C LEU A 135 3.12 18.22 -7.08
N ILE A 136 2.81 17.03 -6.55
CA ILE A 136 1.95 16.87 -5.37
C ILE A 136 2.70 17.19 -4.06
N LEU A 137 3.90 16.64 -3.86
CA LEU A 137 4.60 16.74 -2.57
C LEU A 137 5.42 18.01 -2.42
N VAL A 138 6.09 18.46 -3.49
CA VAL A 138 6.98 19.62 -3.45
C VAL A 138 6.21 20.89 -3.78
N LEU A 139 5.49 20.88 -4.90
CA LEU A 139 4.76 22.05 -5.39
C LEU A 139 3.34 22.16 -4.80
N LYS A 140 2.87 21.13 -4.07
CA LYS A 140 1.54 21.08 -3.45
C LYS A 140 0.40 21.34 -4.44
N ILE A 141 0.61 20.94 -5.69
CA ILE A 141 -0.41 21.02 -6.74
C ILE A 141 -1.43 19.92 -6.50
N ASP A 142 -2.70 20.26 -6.67
CA ASP A 142 -3.80 19.32 -6.51
C ASP A 142 -3.65 18.12 -7.47
N ALA A 143 -4.00 16.91 -6.99
CA ALA A 143 -3.87 15.70 -7.79
C ALA A 143 -4.70 15.74 -9.08
N SER A 144 -5.86 16.42 -9.09
CA SER A 144 -6.67 16.59 -10.29
C SER A 144 -5.93 17.31 -11.42
N ILE A 145 -4.92 18.12 -11.09
CA ILE A 145 -4.06 18.83 -12.05
C ILE A 145 -2.78 18.03 -12.29
N ALA A 146 -2.14 17.54 -11.22
CA ALA A 146 -0.84 16.86 -11.30
C ALA A 146 -0.86 15.62 -12.20
N PHE A 147 -1.91 14.79 -12.10
CA PHE A 147 -2.04 13.58 -12.91
C PHE A 147 -2.21 13.87 -14.41
N PRO A 148 -3.18 14.73 -14.85
CA PRO A 148 -3.28 15.13 -16.26
C PRO A 148 -2.02 15.81 -16.79
N THR A 149 -1.38 16.70 -16.02
CA THR A 149 -0.14 17.35 -16.45
C THR A 149 0.96 16.33 -16.72
N SER A 150 1.17 15.37 -15.82
CA SER A 150 2.16 14.33 -16.04
C SER A 150 1.82 13.41 -17.21
N LEU A 151 0.54 13.10 -17.42
CA LEU A 151 0.10 12.28 -18.54
C LEU A 151 0.33 12.99 -19.88
N ILE A 152 -0.03 14.28 -19.97
CA ILE A 152 0.21 15.10 -21.16
C ILE A 152 1.70 15.17 -21.47
N MET A 153 2.54 15.42 -20.47
CA MET A 153 3.99 15.47 -20.64
C MET A 153 4.56 14.11 -21.09
N LEU A 154 4.04 12.99 -20.59
CA LEU A 154 4.41 11.65 -21.06
C LEU A 154 4.01 11.42 -22.52
N ILE A 155 2.82 11.87 -22.94
CA ILE A 155 2.37 11.73 -24.33
C ILE A 155 3.20 12.60 -25.28
N ILE A 156 3.59 13.81 -24.86
CA ILE A 156 4.41 14.73 -25.68
C ILE A 156 5.84 14.22 -25.85
N THR A 157 6.42 13.67 -24.79
CA THR A 157 7.83 13.23 -24.78
C THR A 157 8.03 11.78 -25.20
N GLY A 158 6.98 10.96 -25.14
CA GLY A 158 7.01 9.58 -25.58
C GLY A 158 6.63 9.44 -27.05
N ASP A 159 7.31 8.56 -27.77
CA ASP A 159 7.03 8.22 -29.18
C ASP A 159 5.77 7.36 -29.32
N PHE A 160 4.64 7.80 -28.77
CA PHE A 160 3.38 7.08 -28.82
C PHE A 160 2.61 7.39 -30.12
N LYS A 161 2.10 6.35 -30.78
CA LYS A 161 1.12 6.54 -31.86
C LYS A 161 -0.22 6.91 -31.24
N ALA A 162 -1.01 7.77 -31.90
CA ALA A 162 -2.33 8.19 -31.42
C ALA A 162 -3.27 7.00 -31.13
N GLY A 163 -3.15 5.90 -31.90
CA GLY A 163 -3.90 4.65 -31.67
C GLY A 163 -3.52 3.94 -30.36
N ASP A 164 -2.26 4.04 -29.92
CA ASP A 164 -1.81 3.44 -28.66
C ASP A 164 -2.29 4.24 -27.45
N VAL A 165 -2.26 5.58 -27.55
CA VAL A 165 -2.76 6.49 -26.51
C VAL A 165 -4.26 6.27 -26.28
N THR A 166 -5.06 6.23 -27.34
CA THR A 166 -6.51 5.99 -27.23
C THR A 166 -6.82 4.61 -26.63
N LYS A 167 -6.06 3.57 -26.99
CA LYS A 167 -6.20 2.23 -26.41
C LYS A 167 -5.87 2.20 -24.93
N ILE A 168 -4.81 2.90 -24.50
CA ILE A 168 -4.43 3.02 -23.09
C ILE A 168 -5.50 3.78 -22.31
N LEU A 169 -5.94 4.94 -22.81
CA LEU A 169 -6.98 5.76 -22.18
C LEU A 169 -8.28 4.98 -22.01
N ARG A 170 -8.70 4.21 -23.03
CA ARG A 170 -9.92 3.38 -22.94
C ARG A 170 -9.82 2.29 -21.88
N LYS A 171 -8.62 1.74 -21.64
CA LYS A 171 -8.38 0.78 -20.56
C LYS A 171 -8.29 1.45 -19.19
N ALA A 172 -7.70 2.64 -19.13
CA ALA A 172 -7.58 3.41 -17.88
C ALA A 172 -8.95 3.91 -17.40
N LEU A 173 -9.82 4.31 -18.33
CA LEU A 173 -11.21 4.69 -18.09
C LEU A 173 -12.15 3.49 -18.11
N ASP A 174 -11.68 2.31 -17.71
CA ASP A 174 -12.56 1.16 -17.50
C ASP A 174 -13.67 1.59 -16.51
N PRO A 175 -14.96 1.35 -16.83
CA PRO A 175 -16.07 1.75 -15.98
C PRO A 175 -15.91 1.30 -14.54
N LYS A 176 -15.27 0.15 -14.27
CA LYS A 176 -15.04 -0.33 -12.90
C LYS A 176 -14.10 0.56 -12.11
N ILE A 177 -13.10 1.16 -12.76
CA ILE A 177 -12.12 2.06 -12.12
C ILE A 177 -12.74 3.44 -11.87
N VAL A 178 -13.48 3.96 -12.84
CA VAL A 178 -14.09 5.31 -12.76
C VAL A 178 -15.31 5.32 -11.85
N PHE A 179 -16.14 4.27 -11.90
CA PHE A 179 -17.37 4.20 -11.11
C PHE A 179 -17.10 4.09 -9.61
N LEU A 180 -15.97 3.51 -9.22
CA LEU A 180 -15.67 3.24 -7.82
C LEU A 180 -15.54 4.51 -6.95
N PRO A 181 -14.71 5.53 -7.29
CA PRO A 181 -14.69 6.79 -6.53
C PRO A 181 -16.06 7.50 -6.51
N ILE A 182 -16.79 7.47 -7.63
CA ILE A 182 -18.12 8.08 -7.74
C ILE A 182 -19.10 7.38 -6.81
N ALA A 183 -19.14 6.04 -6.83
CA ALA A 183 -19.97 5.23 -5.96
C ALA A 183 -19.60 5.42 -4.48
N THR A 184 -18.32 5.56 -4.18
CA THR A 184 -17.82 5.85 -2.82
C THR A 184 -18.33 7.21 -2.32
N MET A 185 -18.33 8.23 -3.17
CA MET A 185 -18.87 9.55 -2.82
C MET A 185 -20.38 9.54 -2.67
N PHE A 186 -21.09 8.82 -3.54
CA PHE A 186 -22.54 8.65 -3.39
C PHE A 186 -22.89 7.87 -2.11
N TYR A 187 -22.14 6.81 -1.80
CA TYR A 187 -22.25 6.08 -0.54
C TYR A 187 -22.00 6.98 0.67
N LYS A 188 -20.92 7.78 0.66
CA LYS A 188 -20.63 8.78 1.69
C LYS A 188 -21.79 9.74 1.88
N ALA A 189 -22.32 10.32 0.79
CA ALA A 189 -23.43 11.25 0.85
C ALA A 189 -24.70 10.61 1.46
N ILE A 190 -24.98 9.34 1.15
CA ILE A 190 -26.08 8.60 1.79
C ILE A 190 -25.83 8.40 3.28
N VAL A 191 -24.62 7.98 3.66
CA VAL A 191 -24.24 7.75 5.07
C VAL A 191 -24.37 9.05 5.88
N GLU A 192 -23.93 10.18 5.32
CA GLU A 192 -24.06 11.51 5.92
C GLU A 192 -25.53 11.93 6.01
N TYR A 193 -26.30 11.83 4.91
CA TYR A 193 -27.71 12.23 4.86
C TYR A 193 -28.58 11.43 5.83
N THR A 194 -28.32 10.13 5.97
CA THR A 194 -29.06 9.24 6.88
C THR A 194 -28.62 9.37 8.33
N ASN A 195 -27.55 10.13 8.61
CA ASN A 195 -26.88 10.19 9.90
C ASN A 195 -26.48 8.79 10.41
N LEU A 196 -26.29 7.83 9.50
CA LEU A 196 -26.09 6.41 9.83
C LEU A 196 -24.80 6.21 10.62
N ALA A 197 -23.73 6.89 10.24
CA ALA A 197 -22.46 6.82 10.96
C ALA A 197 -22.66 7.21 12.43
N TYR A 198 -23.27 8.37 12.68
CA TYR A 198 -23.54 8.87 14.02
C TYR A 198 -24.46 7.94 14.83
N GLN A 199 -25.56 7.47 14.24
CA GLN A 199 -26.47 6.53 14.91
C GLN A 199 -25.77 5.21 15.30
N ILE A 200 -24.90 4.69 14.42
CA ILE A 200 -24.11 3.49 14.72
C ILE A 200 -23.13 3.77 15.87
N PHE A 201 -22.45 4.93 15.88
CA PHE A 201 -21.56 5.27 16.99
C PHE A 201 -22.29 5.45 18.31
N ASP A 202 -23.40 6.19 18.33
CA ASP A 202 -24.17 6.41 19.54
C ASP A 202 -24.60 5.07 20.15
N LEU A 203 -25.09 4.13 19.33
CA LEU A 203 -25.45 2.78 19.77
C LEU A 203 -24.25 1.96 20.29
N LEU A 204 -23.08 2.10 19.67
CA LEU A 204 -21.87 1.40 20.08
C LEU A 204 -21.29 1.98 21.39
N LEU A 205 -21.35 3.30 21.56
CA LEU A 205 -20.97 4.00 22.79
C LEU A 205 -21.91 3.66 23.94
N GLU A 206 -23.23 3.62 23.71
CA GLU A 206 -24.22 3.13 24.67
C GLU A 206 -23.93 1.67 25.08
N SER A 207 -23.47 0.85 24.13
CA SER A 207 -23.05 -0.53 24.36
C SER A 207 -21.67 -0.66 25.03
N ARG A 208 -21.01 0.46 25.39
CA ARG A 208 -19.67 0.54 25.99
C ARG A 208 -18.58 -0.13 25.14
N ILE A 209 -18.75 -0.16 23.82
CA ILE A 209 -17.72 -0.66 22.90
C ILE A 209 -16.66 0.42 22.72
N PRO A 210 -15.38 0.14 22.99
CA PRO A 210 -14.32 1.14 22.83
C PRO A 210 -14.11 1.55 21.37
N GLU A 211 -13.82 2.83 21.14
CA GLU A 211 -13.60 3.40 19.81
C GLU A 211 -12.52 2.67 19.01
N TYR A 212 -11.39 2.33 19.65
CA TYR A 212 -10.30 1.59 19.02
C TYR A 212 -10.75 0.25 18.43
N PHE A 213 -11.78 -0.39 19.01
CA PHE A 213 -12.30 -1.65 18.49
C PHE A 213 -13.00 -1.44 17.14
N ILE A 214 -13.74 -0.34 16.99
CA ILE A 214 -14.44 0.02 15.77
C ILE A 214 -13.44 0.43 14.69
N LEU A 215 -12.49 1.30 15.06
CA LEU A 215 -11.39 1.75 14.20
C LEU A 215 -10.57 0.57 13.67
N SER A 216 -10.42 -0.51 14.45
CA SER A 216 -9.69 -1.68 14.00
C SER A 216 -10.52 -2.71 13.22
N ILE A 217 -11.64 -3.16 13.79
CA ILE A 217 -12.36 -4.33 13.26
C ILE A 217 -13.03 -4.02 11.92
N LEU A 218 -13.64 -2.85 11.78
CA LEU A 218 -14.41 -2.53 10.57
C LEU A 218 -13.50 -2.45 9.32
N PRO A 219 -12.40 -1.66 9.32
CA PRO A 219 -11.44 -1.68 8.21
C PRO A 219 -10.81 -3.05 8.00
N PHE A 220 -10.47 -3.78 9.07
CA PHE A 220 -9.85 -5.09 8.97
C PHE A 220 -10.73 -6.10 8.23
N ILE A 221 -12.01 -6.20 8.59
CA ILE A 221 -12.95 -7.16 7.95
C ILE A 221 -13.09 -6.85 6.46
N VAL A 222 -13.29 -5.58 6.10
CA VAL A 222 -13.41 -5.19 4.69
C VAL A 222 -12.11 -5.41 3.94
N GLY A 223 -10.96 -5.07 4.53
CA GLY A 223 -9.66 -5.34 3.95
C GLY A 223 -9.39 -6.82 3.74
N PHE A 224 -9.75 -7.66 4.70
CA PHE A 224 -9.57 -9.12 4.65
C PHE A 224 -10.47 -9.78 3.61
N THR A 225 -11.74 -9.40 3.56
CA THR A 225 -12.71 -9.99 2.61
C THR A 225 -12.43 -9.57 1.17
N THR A 226 -12.01 -8.33 0.95
CA THR A 226 -11.77 -7.80 -0.40
C THR A 226 -10.36 -8.05 -0.90
N GLY A 227 -9.36 -8.07 -0.01
CA GLY A 227 -7.95 -8.10 -0.37
C GLY A 227 -7.48 -6.82 -1.10
N ILE A 228 -8.20 -5.71 -0.98
CA ILE A 228 -7.97 -4.49 -1.76
C ILE A 228 -7.96 -3.25 -0.86
N SER A 229 -6.88 -2.46 -0.92
CA SER A 229 -6.67 -1.33 -0.02
C SER A 229 -7.68 -0.19 -0.19
N PHE A 230 -8.04 0.16 -1.43
CA PHE A 230 -9.02 1.22 -1.66
C PHE A 230 -10.44 0.83 -1.23
N ALA A 231 -10.75 -0.47 -1.14
CA ALA A 231 -12.09 -0.95 -0.82
C ALA A 231 -12.42 -0.72 0.65
N PHE A 232 -11.48 -1.03 1.56
CA PHE A 232 -11.69 -0.74 2.98
C PHE A 232 -11.79 0.77 3.20
N VAL A 233 -10.99 1.59 2.52
CA VAL A 233 -11.07 3.06 2.63
C VAL A 233 -12.44 3.54 2.18
N GLY A 234 -12.88 3.16 0.97
CA GLY A 234 -14.14 3.65 0.40
C GLY A 234 -15.39 3.19 1.16
N ILE A 235 -15.36 2.00 1.77
CA ILE A 235 -16.51 1.45 2.48
C ILE A 235 -16.53 1.87 3.96
N THR A 236 -15.38 1.83 4.63
CA THR A 236 -15.35 1.98 6.10
C THR A 236 -15.08 3.41 6.53
N PHE A 237 -14.29 4.19 5.81
CA PHE A 237 -13.93 5.53 6.27
C PHE A 237 -15.09 6.52 6.29
N PRO A 238 -16.08 6.49 5.36
CA PRO A 238 -17.29 7.30 5.50
C PRO A 238 -18.05 7.01 6.80
N LEU A 239 -18.02 5.75 7.25
CA LEU A 239 -18.60 5.34 8.53
C LEU A 239 -17.72 5.75 9.72
N LEU A 240 -16.44 6.10 9.54
CA LEU A 240 -15.52 6.47 10.63
C LEU A 240 -15.33 7.99 10.76
N VAL A 241 -15.98 8.80 9.92
CA VAL A 241 -15.91 10.28 9.95
C VAL A 241 -16.20 10.87 11.35
N PRO A 242 -17.21 10.42 12.11
CA PRO A 242 -17.48 10.95 13.45
C PRO A 242 -16.35 10.75 14.47
N ILE A 243 -15.51 9.71 14.32
CA ILE A 243 -14.37 9.47 15.22
C ILE A 243 -13.10 10.13 14.68
N ILE A 244 -12.79 9.92 13.40
CA ILE A 244 -11.51 10.38 12.81
C ILE A 244 -11.55 11.89 12.56
N GLY A 245 -12.73 12.47 12.33
CA GLY A 245 -12.92 13.89 12.00
C GLY A 245 -12.98 14.18 10.50
N GLN A 246 -13.35 15.42 10.18
CA GLN A 246 -13.43 15.94 8.81
C GLN A 246 -12.74 17.31 8.72
N GLY A 247 -11.80 17.46 7.79
CA GLY A 247 -10.94 18.64 7.62
C GLY A 247 -9.84 18.74 8.69
N SER A 248 -10.20 18.62 9.97
CA SER A 248 -9.27 18.38 11.08
C SER A 248 -9.44 16.94 11.54
N ILE A 249 -8.36 16.17 11.49
CA ILE A 249 -8.40 14.73 11.79
C ILE A 249 -7.62 14.38 13.05
N ASP A 250 -8.10 13.39 13.78
CA ASP A 250 -7.32 12.64 14.75
C ASP A 250 -6.33 11.74 13.99
N SER A 251 -5.04 12.07 14.12
CA SER A 251 -3.95 11.36 13.45
C SER A 251 -3.79 9.93 13.97
N GLY A 252 -4.00 9.70 15.27
CA GLY A 252 -3.92 8.38 15.87
C GLY A 252 -5.04 7.48 15.38
N ALA A 253 -6.27 7.99 15.34
CA ALA A 253 -7.44 7.26 14.87
C ALA A 253 -7.32 6.89 13.38
N LEU A 254 -6.79 7.80 12.55
CA LEU A 254 -6.52 7.54 11.14
C LEU A 254 -5.44 6.45 10.97
N ILE A 255 -4.32 6.55 11.71
CA ILE A 255 -3.24 5.55 11.65
C ILE A 255 -3.78 4.17 12.03
N LEU A 256 -4.51 4.06 13.15
CA LEU A 256 -5.06 2.79 13.61
C LEU A 256 -6.00 2.19 12.57
N SER A 257 -6.90 3.01 12.00
CA SER A 257 -7.89 2.55 11.02
C SER A 257 -7.25 2.10 9.71
N TYR A 258 -6.30 2.89 9.20
CA TYR A 258 -5.62 2.57 7.95
C TYR A 258 -4.74 1.32 8.09
N VAL A 259 -4.00 1.20 9.18
CA VAL A 259 -3.15 0.02 9.46
C VAL A 259 -4.01 -1.22 9.67
N SER A 260 -5.17 -1.10 10.31
CA SER A 260 -6.10 -2.22 10.48
C SER A 260 -6.69 -2.69 9.15
N GLY A 261 -7.05 -1.76 8.26
CA GLY A 261 -7.47 -2.09 6.89
C GLY A 261 -6.37 -2.79 6.10
N MET A 262 -5.14 -2.25 6.15
CA MET A 262 -3.97 -2.86 5.52
C MET A 262 -3.63 -4.23 6.13
N ALA A 263 -3.79 -4.42 7.43
CA ALA A 263 -3.63 -5.71 8.09
C ALA A 263 -4.60 -6.75 7.52
N GLY A 264 -5.86 -6.36 7.31
CA GLY A 264 -6.84 -7.20 6.62
C GLY A 264 -6.39 -7.55 5.21
N VAL A 265 -5.99 -6.57 4.41
CA VAL A 265 -5.49 -6.78 3.03
C VAL A 265 -4.29 -7.72 3.01
N LEU A 266 -3.32 -7.50 3.90
CA LEU A 266 -2.07 -8.25 3.94
C LEU A 266 -2.27 -9.70 4.40
N LEU A 267 -3.29 -9.95 5.21
CA LEU A 267 -3.72 -11.27 5.63
C LEU A 267 -4.80 -11.86 4.73
N SER A 268 -5.20 -11.22 3.63
CA SER A 268 -6.25 -11.78 2.78
C SER A 268 -5.68 -12.83 1.82
N PRO A 269 -6.23 -14.05 1.76
CA PRO A 269 -5.88 -15.02 0.72
C PRO A 269 -6.38 -14.58 -0.68
N MET A 270 -7.30 -13.62 -0.75
CA MET A 270 -7.79 -13.05 -2.01
C MET A 270 -6.80 -12.02 -2.59
N HIS A 271 -5.82 -11.59 -1.81
CA HIS A 271 -4.86 -10.61 -2.26
C HIS A 271 -3.83 -11.24 -3.23
N LEU A 272 -3.91 -10.84 -4.50
CA LEU A 272 -3.14 -11.45 -5.60
C LEU A 272 -1.63 -11.46 -5.35
N CYS A 273 -1.06 -10.42 -4.76
CA CYS A 273 0.39 -10.36 -4.56
C CYS A 273 0.90 -11.40 -3.55
N LEU A 274 0.06 -11.87 -2.63
CA LEU A 274 0.39 -12.93 -1.69
C LEU A 274 0.43 -14.27 -2.42
N VAL A 275 -0.70 -14.64 -3.05
CA VAL A 275 -0.85 -15.91 -3.76
C VAL A 275 0.18 -16.06 -4.88
N LEU A 276 0.43 -15.00 -5.66
CA LEU A 276 1.41 -15.02 -6.73
C LEU A 276 2.86 -15.08 -6.23
N SER A 277 3.16 -14.48 -5.07
CA SER A 277 4.50 -14.64 -4.47
C SER A 277 4.73 -16.09 -4.04
N ILE A 278 3.72 -16.69 -3.41
CA ILE A 278 3.76 -18.08 -2.95
C ILE A 278 3.93 -19.03 -4.13
N ASP A 279 3.09 -18.88 -5.16
CA ASP A 279 3.15 -19.68 -6.38
C ASP A 279 4.51 -19.52 -7.09
N TYR A 280 4.99 -18.29 -7.25
CA TYR A 280 6.25 -18.02 -7.93
C TYR A 280 7.47 -18.68 -7.27
N PHE A 281 7.54 -18.66 -5.94
CA PHE A 281 8.63 -19.26 -5.19
C PHE A 281 8.43 -20.75 -4.88
N GLY A 282 7.23 -21.30 -5.14
CA GLY A 282 6.86 -22.66 -4.74
C GLY A 282 6.79 -22.80 -3.21
N ALA A 283 6.36 -21.74 -2.52
CA ALA A 283 6.27 -21.72 -1.07
C ALA A 283 4.98 -22.37 -0.58
N LYS A 284 4.96 -22.77 0.69
CA LYS A 284 3.73 -23.21 1.34
C LYS A 284 3.00 -22.03 1.98
N LEU A 285 1.69 -21.95 1.72
CA LEU A 285 0.82 -20.89 2.24
C LEU A 285 0.88 -20.78 3.78
N PRO A 286 0.71 -21.85 4.58
CA PRO A 286 0.68 -21.72 6.04
C PRO A 286 2.00 -21.22 6.64
N GLU A 287 3.12 -21.73 6.13
CA GLU A 287 4.46 -21.37 6.61
C GLU A 287 4.81 -19.91 6.25
N THR A 288 4.43 -19.47 5.05
CA THR A 288 4.55 -18.06 4.65
C THR A 288 3.63 -17.16 5.49
N TYR A 289 2.41 -17.62 5.77
CA TYR A 289 1.44 -16.89 6.60
C TYR A 289 1.96 -16.59 8.00
N ASN A 290 2.69 -17.52 8.61
CA ASN A 290 3.24 -17.29 9.95
C ASN A 290 4.18 -16.08 9.99
N LEU A 291 5.00 -15.89 8.95
CA LEU A 291 5.88 -14.72 8.82
C LEU A 291 5.08 -13.43 8.58
N VAL A 292 4.09 -13.48 7.69
CA VAL A 292 3.21 -12.34 7.40
C VAL A 292 2.42 -11.93 8.64
N LEU A 293 1.82 -12.89 9.34
CA LEU A 293 1.03 -12.68 10.55
C LEU A 293 1.86 -12.02 11.64
N PHE A 294 3.09 -12.50 11.88
CA PHE A 294 3.98 -11.87 12.85
C PHE A 294 4.28 -10.41 12.49
N ALA A 295 4.57 -10.13 11.21
CA ALA A 295 4.83 -8.77 10.73
C ALA A 295 3.60 -7.85 10.85
N VAL A 296 2.41 -8.37 10.51
CA VAL A 296 1.14 -7.65 10.63
C VAL A 296 0.82 -7.36 12.09
N LEU A 297 0.98 -8.32 13.00
CA LEU A 297 0.77 -8.11 14.44
C LEU A 297 1.71 -7.05 14.99
N ALA A 298 3.00 -7.07 14.61
CA ALA A 298 3.94 -6.03 15.00
C ALA A 298 3.54 -4.64 14.49
N SER A 299 3.00 -4.57 13.27
CA SER A 299 2.47 -3.34 12.67
C SER A 299 1.25 -2.81 13.43
N MET A 300 0.31 -3.70 13.75
CA MET A 300 -0.90 -3.39 14.54
C MET A 300 -0.56 -2.89 15.95
N VAL A 301 0.39 -3.55 16.64
CA VAL A 301 0.85 -3.11 17.96
C VAL A 301 1.47 -1.72 17.88
N SER A 302 2.26 -1.44 16.83
CA SER A 302 2.87 -0.13 16.64
C SER A 302 1.81 0.95 16.40
N ALA A 303 0.80 0.67 15.56
CA ALA A 303 -0.31 1.58 15.30
C ALA A 303 -1.15 1.85 16.55
N PHE A 304 -1.45 0.80 17.33
CA PHE A 304 -2.19 0.92 18.59
C PHE A 304 -1.41 1.74 19.63
N THR A 305 -0.09 1.55 19.71
CA THR A 305 0.77 2.34 20.59
C THR A 305 0.77 3.82 20.19
N ILE A 306 0.81 4.12 18.89
CA ILE A 306 0.73 5.49 18.39
C ILE A 306 -0.63 6.11 18.71
N TYR A 307 -1.72 5.37 18.48
CA TYR A 307 -3.08 5.80 18.82
C TYR A 307 -3.23 6.17 20.29
N LEU A 308 -2.67 5.37 21.20
CA LEU A 308 -2.72 5.66 22.64
C LEU A 308 -1.80 6.80 23.09
N SER A 309 -0.85 7.22 22.25
CA SER A 309 0.15 8.24 22.60
C SER A 309 -0.22 9.65 22.11
N LEU A 310 -1.22 9.75 21.24
CA LEU A 310 -1.73 11.00 20.68
C LEU A 310 -3.05 11.38 21.34
#